data_AF-A0A285BYN5-F1
#
_entry.id   AF-A0A285BYN5-F1
#
_cell.length_a   1.000
_cell.length_b   1.000
_cell.length_c   1.000
_cell.angle_alpha   90.00
_cell.angle_beta   90.00
_cell.angle_gamma   90.00
#
_symmetry.space_group_name_H-M   'P 1'
#
loop_
_entity.id
_entity.type
_entity.pdbx_description
1 polymer ?
#
loop_
_entity_poly.entity_id
_entity_poly.type
_entity_poly.pdbx_seq_one_letter_code
_entity_poly.pdbx_strand_id
1 'polypeptide(L)'
;MTKQTLKGKYLYFTEEANAIDYLERAGEFISQVMTDENAWKWVMLSLHGALYGFAIAACKGSDYQSVVKISRKGHERLITLDEALEMCKDASWMGTLHGGLPLNLSDSQKDSIKQLKETLRNSFEHYIPGGWSIELHGLPRISIDIIDVIYFLAIETFRYQHLNQKQREKIKFILFQSKGLLQKSPLHLELLAAERANGAEL
;
A
#
# COMPACT_ATOMS: atom_id res chain seq x y z
N MET A 1 51.49 -3.09 -15.86
CA MET A 1 50.30 -2.34 -15.39
C MET A 1 49.16 -3.33 -15.21
N THR A 2 48.85 -3.70 -13.97
CA THR A 2 47.75 -4.61 -13.64
C THR A 2 46.43 -3.86 -13.82
N LYS A 3 45.61 -4.25 -14.79
CA LYS A 3 44.26 -3.71 -14.97
C LYS A 3 43.43 -4.09 -13.73
N GLN A 4 43.23 -3.15 -12.81
CA GLN A 4 42.21 -3.29 -11.78
C GLN A 4 40.85 -3.24 -12.47
N THR A 5 40.17 -4.38 -12.54
CA THR A 5 38.78 -4.47 -12.98
C THR A 5 37.86 -4.11 -11.82
N LEU A 6 37.11 -3.02 -11.98
CA LEU A 6 36.04 -2.64 -11.07
C LEU A 6 34.94 -3.71 -11.11
N LYS A 7 34.65 -4.33 -9.96
CA LYS A 7 33.43 -5.14 -9.81
C LYS A 7 32.23 -4.21 -9.64
N GLY A 8 31.26 -4.31 -10.54
CA GLY A 8 30.00 -3.57 -10.43
C GLY A 8 29.25 -3.95 -9.15
N LYS A 9 28.68 -2.94 -8.48
CA LYS A 9 27.76 -3.11 -7.36
C LYS A 9 26.33 -2.94 -7.89
N TYR A 10 25.51 -3.99 -7.76
CA TYR A 10 24.13 -4.01 -8.26
C TYR A 10 23.15 -4.02 -7.10
N LEU A 11 22.03 -3.34 -7.29
CA LEU A 11 20.87 -3.40 -6.40
C LEU A 11 19.87 -4.39 -6.99
N TYR A 12 19.38 -5.31 -6.16
CA TYR A 12 18.44 -6.36 -6.57
C TYR A 12 17.13 -6.20 -5.80
N PHE A 13 16.02 -6.32 -6.53
CA PHE A 13 14.67 -6.26 -5.98
C PHE A 13 13.87 -7.48 -6.41
N THR A 14 13.12 -8.05 -5.48
CA THR A 14 11.97 -8.92 -5.76
C THR A 14 10.69 -8.11 -5.60
N GLU A 15 9.56 -8.65 -6.05
CA GLU A 15 8.24 -8.07 -5.81
C GLU A 15 7.98 -7.81 -4.32
N GLU A 16 8.32 -8.76 -3.43
CA GLU A 16 8.15 -8.57 -1.99
C GLU A 16 9.15 -7.56 -1.41
N ALA A 17 10.42 -7.60 -1.83
CA ALA A 17 11.42 -6.64 -1.35
C ALA A 17 11.06 -5.20 -1.77
N ASN A 18 10.50 -5.03 -2.97
CA ASN A 18 10.01 -3.75 -3.46
C ASN A 18 8.77 -3.28 -2.67
N ALA A 19 7.81 -4.17 -2.38
CA ALA A 19 6.65 -3.85 -1.54
C ALA A 19 7.05 -3.44 -0.12
N ILE A 20 8.04 -4.13 0.45
CA ILE A 20 8.61 -3.81 1.77
C ILE A 20 9.30 -2.44 1.75
N ASP A 21 10.10 -2.12 0.73
CA ASP A 21 10.77 -0.82 0.65
C ASP A 21 9.76 0.34 0.59
N TYR A 22 8.68 0.20 -0.18
CA TYR A 22 7.58 1.17 -0.16
C TYR A 22 6.93 1.30 1.22
N LEU A 23 6.72 0.18 1.92
CA LEU A 23 6.15 0.21 3.27
C LEU A 23 7.10 0.89 4.28
N GLU A 24 8.41 0.69 4.15
CA GLU A 24 9.43 1.38 4.95
C GLU A 24 9.38 2.89 4.73
N ARG A 25 9.34 3.33 3.46
CA ARG A 25 9.18 4.74 3.12
C ARG A 25 7.88 5.31 3.69
N ALA A 26 6.78 4.57 3.60
CA ALA A 26 5.51 5.00 4.18
C ALA A 26 5.62 5.25 5.70
N GLY A 27 6.22 4.32 6.46
CA GLY A 27 6.42 4.48 7.90
C GLY A 27 7.33 5.65 8.28
N GLU A 28 8.40 5.87 7.50
CA GLU A 28 9.29 7.01 7.68
C GLU A 28 8.57 8.35 7.46
N PHE A 29 7.79 8.47 6.37
CA PHE A 29 7.06 9.70 6.08
C PHE A 29 5.88 9.92 7.02
N ILE A 30 5.22 8.86 7.50
CA ILE A 30 4.19 8.96 8.57
C ILE A 30 4.79 9.52 9.86
N SER A 31 6.06 9.23 10.15
CA SER A 31 6.72 9.85 11.30
C SER A 31 7.03 11.33 11.05
N GLN A 32 7.32 11.71 9.80
CA GLN A 32 7.68 13.08 9.40
C GLN A 32 6.48 14.03 9.31
N VAL A 33 5.26 13.54 9.01
CA VAL A 33 4.06 14.42 8.91
C VAL A 33 3.74 15.17 10.20
N MET A 34 4.30 14.73 11.34
CA MET A 34 4.18 15.43 12.61
C MET A 34 4.93 16.77 12.65
N THR A 35 5.89 16.96 11.75
CA THR A 35 6.73 18.17 11.67
C THR A 35 6.70 18.84 10.31
N ASP A 36 6.36 18.10 9.25
CA ASP A 36 6.28 18.60 7.88
C ASP A 36 5.07 17.99 7.15
N GLU A 37 4.03 18.79 6.95
CA GLU A 37 2.82 18.37 6.26
C GLU A 37 3.07 17.98 4.79
N ASN A 38 4.14 18.48 4.15
CA ASN A 38 4.48 18.08 2.78
C ASN A 38 4.86 16.60 2.69
N ALA A 39 5.25 15.97 3.81
CA ALA A 39 5.51 14.54 3.86
C ALA A 39 4.26 13.70 3.50
N TRP A 40 3.04 14.25 3.62
CA TRP A 40 1.81 13.56 3.22
C TRP A 40 1.83 13.14 1.75
N LYS A 41 2.46 13.92 0.87
CA LYS A 41 2.69 13.52 -0.52
C LYS A 41 3.36 12.15 -0.59
N TRP A 42 4.44 11.99 0.15
CA TRP A 42 5.23 10.77 0.14
C TRP A 42 4.57 9.63 0.89
N VAL A 43 3.76 9.91 1.92
CA VAL A 43 2.89 8.91 2.55
C VAL A 43 1.94 8.32 1.51
N MET A 44 1.24 9.15 0.73
CA MET A 44 0.27 8.66 -0.27
C MET A 44 0.93 7.85 -1.37
N LEU A 45 2.05 8.33 -1.93
CA LEU A 45 2.79 7.60 -2.96
C LEU A 45 3.32 6.26 -2.44
N SER A 46 3.90 6.26 -1.23
CA SER A 46 4.52 5.07 -0.65
C SER A 46 3.47 4.03 -0.21
N LEU A 47 2.35 4.46 0.38
CA LEU A 47 1.26 3.56 0.73
C LEU A 47 0.61 2.94 -0.52
N HIS A 48 0.43 3.71 -1.60
CA HIS A 48 -0.06 3.15 -2.85
C HIS A 48 0.92 2.11 -3.43
N GLY A 49 2.22 2.42 -3.45
CA GLY A 49 3.25 1.48 -3.90
C GLY A 49 3.28 0.19 -3.07
N ALA A 50 3.19 0.30 -1.75
CA ALA A 50 3.16 -0.83 -0.84
C ALA A 50 1.88 -1.67 -1.04
N LEU A 51 0.71 -1.03 -1.07
CA LEU A 51 -0.57 -1.68 -1.30
C LEU A 51 -0.57 -2.49 -2.60
N TYR A 52 -0.10 -1.86 -3.69
CA TYR A 52 -0.05 -2.53 -4.98
C TYR A 52 0.97 -3.67 -5.01
N GLY A 53 2.16 -3.47 -4.45
CA GLY A 53 3.18 -4.52 -4.36
C GLY A 53 2.70 -5.75 -3.59
N PHE A 54 2.06 -5.55 -2.44
CA PHE A 54 1.51 -6.66 -1.65
C PHE A 54 0.28 -7.30 -2.30
N ALA A 55 -0.57 -6.54 -2.99
CA ALA A 55 -1.67 -7.10 -3.76
C ALA A 55 -1.17 -8.03 -4.87
N ILE A 56 -0.15 -7.60 -5.64
CA ILE A 56 0.49 -8.42 -6.67
C ILE A 56 1.12 -9.67 -6.05
N ALA A 57 1.88 -9.52 -4.97
CA ALA A 57 2.51 -10.66 -4.28
C ALA A 57 1.48 -11.68 -3.77
N ALA A 58 0.33 -11.20 -3.26
CA ALA A 58 -0.75 -12.08 -2.78
C ALA A 58 -1.47 -12.82 -3.92
N CYS A 59 -1.81 -12.12 -5.02
CA CYS A 59 -2.61 -12.71 -6.09
C CYS A 59 -1.79 -13.53 -7.11
N LYS A 60 -0.48 -13.28 -7.26
CA LYS A 60 0.44 -14.04 -8.12
C LYS A 60 0.42 -15.55 -7.83
N GLY A 61 0.40 -15.92 -6.55
CA GLY A 61 0.69 -17.29 -6.15
C GLY A 61 2.10 -17.71 -6.60
N SER A 62 2.24 -18.89 -7.20
CA SER A 62 3.53 -19.42 -7.66
C SER A 62 3.91 -19.04 -9.09
N ASP A 63 3.02 -18.43 -9.88
CA ASP A 63 3.23 -18.12 -11.29
C ASP A 63 3.00 -16.64 -11.59
N TYR A 64 4.04 -15.96 -12.06
CA TYR A 64 3.99 -14.54 -12.42
C TYR A 64 3.05 -14.26 -13.62
N GLN A 65 2.81 -15.24 -14.49
CA GLN A 65 1.95 -15.07 -15.64
C GLN A 65 0.49 -14.81 -15.25
N SER A 66 0.08 -15.24 -14.04
CA SER A 66 -1.26 -14.96 -13.50
C SER A 66 -1.56 -13.47 -13.31
N VAL A 67 -0.51 -12.65 -13.17
CA VAL A 67 -0.62 -11.19 -12.98
C VAL A 67 -0.15 -10.40 -14.19
N VAL A 68 0.15 -11.06 -15.31
CA VAL A 68 0.57 -10.43 -16.57
C VAL A 68 -0.46 -10.66 -17.65
N LYS A 69 -0.88 -9.59 -18.33
CA LYS A 69 -1.79 -9.64 -19.47
C LYS A 69 -1.03 -9.36 -20.77
N ILE A 70 -1.25 -10.21 -21.77
CA ILE A 70 -0.67 -10.06 -23.11
C ILE A 70 -1.71 -9.44 -24.03
N SER A 71 -1.39 -8.29 -24.62
CA SER A 71 -2.24 -7.66 -25.64
C SER A 71 -2.26 -8.46 -26.94
N ARG A 72 -3.24 -8.20 -27.82
CA ARG A 72 -3.29 -8.81 -29.17
C ARG A 72 -2.02 -8.59 -30.01
N LYS A 73 -1.24 -7.56 -29.69
CA LYS A 73 0.02 -7.22 -30.37
C LYS A 73 1.27 -7.83 -29.69
N GLY A 74 1.09 -8.65 -28.65
CA GLY A 74 2.18 -9.29 -27.91
C GLY A 74 2.82 -8.45 -26.81
N HIS A 75 2.32 -7.22 -26.55
CA HIS A 75 2.82 -6.44 -25.41
C HIS A 75 2.29 -6.97 -24.09
N GLU A 76 3.21 -7.29 -23.18
CA GLU A 76 2.93 -7.63 -21.79
C GLU A 76 2.68 -6.37 -20.96
N ARG A 77 1.66 -6.43 -20.09
CA ARG A 77 1.45 -5.46 -19.01
C ARG A 77 1.13 -6.17 -17.71
N LEU A 78 1.56 -5.61 -16.59
CA LEU A 78 1.09 -6.05 -15.28
C LEU A 78 -0.40 -5.68 -15.13
N ILE A 79 -1.14 -6.48 -14.36
CA ILE A 79 -2.53 -6.15 -13.98
C ILE A 79 -2.57 -4.88 -13.12
N THR A 80 -3.63 -4.09 -13.22
CA THR A 80 -3.81 -2.88 -12.41
C THR A 80 -4.05 -3.21 -10.94
N LEU A 81 -3.96 -2.20 -10.06
CA LEU A 81 -4.33 -2.36 -8.65
C LEU A 81 -5.76 -2.90 -8.49
N ASP A 82 -6.73 -2.37 -9.24
CA ASP A 82 -8.12 -2.85 -9.17
C ASP A 82 -8.23 -4.32 -9.59
N GLU A 83 -7.60 -4.69 -10.70
CA GLU A 83 -7.55 -6.08 -11.18
C GLU A 83 -6.92 -7.00 -10.11
N ALA A 84 -5.84 -6.57 -9.46
CA ALA A 84 -5.18 -7.34 -8.40
C ALA A 84 -6.06 -7.47 -7.14
N LEU A 85 -6.74 -6.40 -6.72
CA LEU A 85 -7.64 -6.42 -5.56
C LEU A 85 -8.88 -7.28 -5.83
N GLU A 86 -9.44 -7.25 -7.04
CA GLU A 86 -10.54 -8.15 -7.42
C GLU A 86 -10.11 -9.61 -7.37
N MET A 87 -8.91 -9.94 -7.87
CA MET A 87 -8.36 -11.29 -7.70
C MET A 87 -8.14 -11.66 -6.23
N CYS A 88 -7.73 -10.70 -5.38
CA CYS A 88 -7.58 -10.93 -3.95
C CYS A 88 -8.92 -11.16 -3.23
N LYS A 89 -10.05 -10.67 -3.77
CA LYS A 89 -11.40 -10.89 -3.21
C LYS A 89 -12.00 -12.23 -3.64
N ASP A 90 -11.52 -12.81 -4.75
CA ASP A 90 -12.06 -14.06 -5.29
C ASP A 90 -11.68 -15.25 -4.40
N ALA A 91 -12.67 -15.81 -3.69
CA ALA A 91 -12.49 -16.96 -2.83
C ALA A 91 -12.04 -18.23 -3.58
N SER A 92 -12.44 -18.38 -4.85
CA SER A 92 -12.03 -19.52 -5.67
C SER A 92 -10.54 -19.45 -6.04
N TRP A 93 -10.04 -18.23 -6.28
CA TRP A 93 -8.63 -17.98 -6.56
C TRP A 93 -7.78 -18.07 -5.29
N MET A 94 -8.19 -17.36 -4.24
CA MET A 94 -7.42 -17.23 -3.01
C MET A 94 -7.42 -18.51 -2.18
N GLY A 95 -8.52 -19.26 -2.20
CA GLY A 95 -8.71 -20.55 -1.51
C GLY A 95 -8.01 -21.75 -2.17
N THR A 96 -7.27 -21.56 -3.27
CA THR A 96 -6.48 -22.64 -3.91
C THR A 96 -5.38 -23.20 -3.00
N LEU A 97 -4.95 -22.42 -1.99
CA LEU A 97 -4.01 -22.87 -0.96
C LEU A 97 -4.76 -23.10 0.36
N HIS A 98 -4.43 -24.18 1.07
CA HIS A 98 -5.07 -24.49 2.35
C HIS A 98 -4.86 -23.36 3.37
N GLY A 99 -5.97 -22.84 3.91
CA GLY A 99 -5.96 -21.71 4.84
C GLY A 99 -5.92 -20.33 4.18
N GLY A 100 -5.88 -20.25 2.84
CA GLY A 100 -5.94 -18.98 2.11
C GLY A 100 -7.25 -18.25 2.33
N LEU A 101 -7.16 -16.96 2.67
CA LEU A 101 -8.34 -16.12 2.96
C LEU A 101 -8.53 -15.06 1.85
N PRO A 102 -9.76 -14.93 1.30
CA PRO A 102 -10.08 -13.83 0.40
C PRO A 102 -10.12 -12.50 1.15
N LEU A 103 -9.71 -11.44 0.47
CA LEU A 103 -9.79 -10.08 0.95
C LEU A 103 -11.25 -9.65 1.08
N ASN A 104 -11.62 -9.19 2.27
CA ASN A 104 -12.91 -8.56 2.51
C ASN A 104 -12.70 -7.10 2.93
N LEU A 105 -13.20 -6.16 2.12
CA LEU A 105 -13.04 -4.72 2.35
C LEU A 105 -14.29 -4.12 2.97
N SER A 106 -14.12 -3.34 4.04
CA SER A 106 -15.16 -2.44 4.52
C SER A 106 -15.43 -1.31 3.52
N ASP A 107 -16.57 -0.63 3.66
CA ASP A 107 -16.90 0.49 2.77
C ASP A 107 -15.91 1.66 2.95
N SER A 108 -15.49 1.93 4.20
CA SER A 108 -14.40 2.88 4.53
C SER A 108 -13.12 2.54 3.76
N GLN A 109 -12.71 1.26 3.74
CA GLN A 109 -11.51 0.83 3.04
C GLN A 109 -11.64 0.97 1.51
N LYS A 110 -12.81 0.66 0.94
CA LYS A 110 -13.06 0.86 -0.50
C LYS A 110 -12.93 2.34 -0.88
N ASP A 111 -13.54 3.23 -0.09
CA ASP A 111 -13.48 4.67 -0.31
C ASP A 111 -12.05 5.21 -0.16
N SER A 112 -11.33 4.79 0.88
CA SER A 112 -9.93 5.14 1.10
C SER A 112 -9.02 4.68 -0.04
N ILE A 113 -9.20 3.47 -0.56
CA ILE A 113 -8.45 2.96 -1.73
C ILE A 113 -8.76 3.80 -2.98
N LYS A 114 -10.03 4.12 -3.20
CA LYS A 114 -10.45 4.96 -4.33
C LYS A 114 -9.82 6.34 -4.25
N GLN A 115 -9.89 7.01 -3.09
CA GLN A 115 -9.31 8.33 -2.88
C GLN A 115 -7.78 8.30 -3.05
N LEU A 116 -7.11 7.29 -2.49
CA LEU A 116 -5.66 7.11 -2.61
C LEU A 116 -5.25 6.99 -4.09
N LYS A 117 -5.89 6.09 -4.84
CA LYS A 117 -5.52 5.78 -6.22
C LYS A 117 -5.93 6.89 -7.19
N GLU A 118 -7.19 7.30 -7.16
CA GLU A 118 -7.78 8.14 -8.23
C GLU A 118 -7.50 9.61 -8.04
N THR A 119 -7.46 10.07 -6.79
CA THR A 119 -7.29 11.49 -6.45
C THR A 119 -5.85 11.77 -6.04
N LEU A 120 -5.38 11.16 -4.94
CA LEU A 120 -4.13 11.58 -4.29
C LEU A 120 -2.90 11.18 -5.12
N ARG A 121 -2.73 9.88 -5.38
CA ARG A 121 -1.58 9.34 -6.12
C ARG A 121 -1.47 9.93 -7.52
N ASN A 122 -2.57 9.91 -8.27
CA ASN A 122 -2.60 10.45 -9.63
C ASN A 122 -2.24 11.94 -9.68
N SER A 123 -2.76 12.76 -8.76
CA SER A 123 -2.47 14.19 -8.75
C SER A 123 -1.03 14.49 -8.32
N PHE A 124 -0.43 13.66 -7.46
CA PHE A 124 0.98 13.81 -7.08
C PHE A 124 1.97 13.33 -8.17
N GLU A 125 1.64 12.27 -8.91
CA GLU A 125 2.49 11.72 -10.00
C GLU A 125 2.32 12.49 -11.31
N HIS A 126 1.09 12.83 -11.66
CA HIS A 126 0.72 13.50 -12.91
C HIS A 126 0.25 14.92 -12.63
N TYR A 127 1.06 15.66 -11.89
CA TYR A 127 0.75 17.03 -11.50
C TYR A 127 0.52 17.90 -12.74
N ILE A 128 -0.73 18.36 -12.90
CA ILE A 128 -1.12 19.31 -13.94
C ILE A 128 -0.75 20.71 -13.44
N PRO A 129 -0.01 21.53 -14.23
CA PRO A 129 0.37 22.87 -13.80
C PRO A 129 -0.82 23.70 -13.31
N GLY A 130 -0.85 24.04 -12.02
CA GLY A 130 -1.95 24.78 -11.39
C GLY A 130 -1.93 24.73 -9.85
N GLY A 131 -2.81 25.47 -9.20
CA GLY A 131 -2.99 25.37 -7.75
C GLY A 131 -3.88 24.18 -7.39
N TRP A 132 -3.42 23.30 -6.51
CA TRP A 132 -4.21 22.20 -5.97
C TRP A 132 -4.07 22.17 -4.44
N SER A 133 -5.19 22.21 -3.74
CA SER A 133 -5.27 22.12 -2.28
C SER A 133 -5.89 20.79 -1.87
N ILE A 134 -5.37 20.20 -0.79
CA ILE A 134 -5.83 18.93 -0.24
C ILE A 134 -6.22 19.16 1.21
N GLU A 135 -7.36 18.60 1.60
CA GLU A 135 -7.82 18.53 2.98
C GLU A 135 -6.98 17.47 3.73
N LEU A 136 -6.44 17.81 4.90
CA LEU A 136 -5.47 16.96 5.61
C LEU A 136 -6.09 16.06 6.69
N HIS A 137 -7.23 16.43 7.29
CA HIS A 137 -7.90 15.69 8.36
C HIS A 137 -8.32 14.28 7.93
N GLY A 138 -8.67 14.09 6.66
CA GLY A 138 -8.99 12.78 6.09
C GLY A 138 -7.77 11.86 5.89
N LEU A 139 -6.56 12.41 5.70
CA LEU A 139 -5.37 11.62 5.32
C LEU A 139 -4.94 10.58 6.37
N PRO A 140 -5.00 10.86 7.69
CA PRO A 140 -4.77 9.83 8.69
C PRO A 140 -5.72 8.64 8.58
N ARG A 141 -7.01 8.88 8.35
CA ARG A 141 -8.01 7.81 8.25
C ARG A 141 -7.78 6.95 7.01
N ILE A 142 -7.55 7.59 5.86
CA ILE A 142 -7.18 6.91 4.62
C ILE A 142 -5.94 6.03 4.85
N SER A 143 -4.91 6.58 5.49
CA SER A 143 -3.67 5.85 5.76
C SER A 143 -3.88 4.64 6.66
N ILE A 144 -4.71 4.77 7.70
CA ILE A 144 -5.06 3.66 8.61
C ILE A 144 -5.78 2.55 7.84
N ASP A 145 -6.79 2.90 7.03
CA ASP A 145 -7.55 1.92 6.24
C ASP A 145 -6.63 1.15 5.28
N ILE A 146 -5.69 1.84 4.64
CA ILE A 146 -4.73 1.24 3.70
C ILE A 146 -3.70 0.36 4.42
N ILE A 147 -3.22 0.78 5.59
CA ILE A 147 -2.36 -0.03 6.47
C ILE A 147 -3.05 -1.35 6.85
N ASP A 148 -4.35 -1.32 7.16
CA ASP A 148 -5.10 -2.52 7.51
C ASP A 148 -5.25 -3.48 6.32
N VAL A 149 -5.44 -2.96 5.11
CA VAL A 149 -5.47 -3.78 3.89
C VAL A 149 -4.09 -4.36 3.58
N ILE A 150 -3.01 -3.59 3.73
CA ILE A 150 -1.64 -4.07 3.57
C ILE A 150 -1.34 -5.19 4.58
N TYR A 151 -1.75 -5.01 5.84
CA TYR A 151 -1.58 -6.03 6.87
C TYR A 151 -2.23 -7.36 6.46
N PHE A 152 -3.49 -7.30 6.00
CA PHE A 152 -4.17 -8.49 5.50
C PHE A 152 -3.42 -9.15 4.33
N LEU A 153 -3.06 -8.37 3.31
CA LEU A 153 -2.40 -8.88 2.10
C LEU A 153 -1.00 -9.46 2.35
N ALA A 154 -0.25 -8.89 3.29
CA ALA A 154 1.12 -9.32 3.58
C ALA A 154 1.20 -10.44 4.63
N ILE A 155 0.23 -10.49 5.56
CA ILE A 155 0.33 -11.32 6.77
C ILE A 155 -0.80 -12.34 6.88
N GLU A 156 -2.06 -11.94 6.63
CA GLU A 156 -3.24 -12.78 6.96
C GLU A 156 -3.81 -13.55 5.77
N THR A 157 -3.50 -13.19 4.54
CA THR A 157 -4.08 -13.85 3.37
C THR A 157 -3.61 -15.31 3.19
N PHE A 158 -2.55 -15.73 3.89
CA PHE A 158 -1.94 -17.07 3.83
C PHE A 158 -1.67 -17.57 2.40
N ARG A 159 -1.20 -16.68 1.52
CA ARG A 159 -0.77 -17.00 0.15
C ARG A 159 0.73 -17.27 0.07
N TYR A 160 1.16 -17.88 -1.03
CA TYR A 160 2.57 -18.09 -1.31
C TYR A 160 3.26 -16.74 -1.58
N GLN A 161 4.06 -16.30 -0.62
CA GLN A 161 4.90 -15.10 -0.68
C GLN A 161 6.28 -15.46 -0.15
N HIS A 162 7.34 -15.00 -0.81
CA HIS A 162 8.71 -15.28 -0.42
C HIS A 162 9.21 -14.35 0.72
N LEU A 163 8.39 -14.22 1.76
CA LEU A 163 8.69 -13.42 2.95
C LEU A 163 9.34 -14.28 4.03
N ASN A 164 10.59 -13.98 4.37
CA ASN A 164 11.25 -14.59 5.52
C ASN A 164 10.73 -14.03 6.85
N GLN A 165 11.04 -14.70 7.95
CA GLN A 165 10.54 -14.33 9.28
C GLN A 165 10.89 -12.88 9.66
N LYS A 166 12.12 -12.43 9.39
CA LYS A 166 12.57 -11.06 9.70
C LYS A 166 11.79 -10.02 8.91
N GLN A 167 11.50 -10.30 7.64
CA GLN A 167 10.67 -9.42 6.80
C GLN A 167 9.23 -9.35 7.34
N ARG A 168 8.64 -10.48 7.74
CA ARG A 168 7.29 -10.51 8.34
C ARG A 168 7.23 -9.71 9.64
N GLU A 169 8.23 -9.86 10.51
CA GLU A 169 8.34 -9.08 11.75
C GLU A 169 8.51 -7.59 11.46
N LYS A 170 9.34 -7.24 10.47
CA LYS A 170 9.53 -5.85 10.03
C LYS A 170 8.24 -5.23 9.52
N ILE A 171 7.51 -5.93 8.64
CA ILE A 171 6.19 -5.49 8.13
C ILE A 171 5.23 -5.22 9.30
N LYS A 172 5.08 -6.20 10.21
CA LYS A 172 4.21 -6.05 11.39
C LYS A 172 4.60 -4.85 12.25
N PHE A 173 5.89 -4.67 12.49
CA PHE A 173 6.40 -3.55 13.27
C PHE A 173 6.07 -2.20 12.64
N ILE A 174 6.35 -2.04 11.33
CA ILE A 174 6.09 -0.78 10.62
C ILE A 174 4.59 -0.46 10.62
N LEU A 175 3.74 -1.42 10.31
CA LEU A 175 2.28 -1.24 10.26
C LEU A 175 1.74 -0.86 11.65
N PHE A 176 2.18 -1.54 12.70
CA PHE A 176 1.77 -1.26 14.08
C PHE A 176 2.19 0.15 14.54
N GLN A 177 3.47 0.51 14.34
CA GLN A 177 3.98 1.84 14.72
C GLN A 177 3.28 2.94 13.94
N SER A 178 3.16 2.78 12.61
CA SER A 178 2.51 3.76 11.73
C SER A 178 1.06 3.98 12.11
N LYS A 179 0.29 2.90 12.33
CA LYS A 179 -1.11 3.00 12.79
C LYS A 179 -1.21 3.71 14.13
N GLY A 180 -0.34 3.37 15.08
CA GLY A 180 -0.31 4.01 16.40
C GLY A 180 0.00 5.50 16.36
N LEU A 181 0.86 5.95 15.45
CA LEU A 181 1.14 7.37 15.23
C LEU A 181 -0.08 8.08 14.62
N LEU A 182 -0.67 7.52 13.56
CA LEU A 182 -1.82 8.10 12.87
C LEU A 182 -3.04 8.25 13.80
N GLN A 183 -3.31 7.22 14.61
CA GLN A 183 -4.41 7.23 15.59
C GLN A 183 -4.26 8.32 16.66
N LYS A 184 -3.02 8.73 16.95
CA LYS A 184 -2.72 9.77 17.94
C LYS A 184 -2.47 11.14 17.29
N SER A 185 -2.53 11.25 15.96
CA SER A 185 -2.29 12.51 15.27
C SER A 185 -3.39 13.54 15.59
N PRO A 186 -3.05 14.83 15.75
CA PRO A 186 -4.04 15.89 16.00
C PRO A 186 -5.16 15.90 14.96
N LEU A 187 -4.80 15.82 13.67
CA LEU A 187 -5.73 15.77 12.55
C LEU A 187 -6.78 14.64 12.69
N HIS A 188 -6.35 13.44 13.09
CA HIS A 188 -7.28 12.32 13.29
C HIS A 188 -8.20 12.52 14.50
N LEU A 189 -7.64 13.02 15.62
CA LEU A 189 -8.42 13.25 16.83
C LEU A 189 -9.46 14.36 16.64
N GLU A 190 -9.10 15.41 15.89
CA GLU A 190 -10.00 16.50 15.50
C GLU A 190 -11.13 15.99 14.60
N LEU A 191 -10.82 15.17 13.58
CA LEU A 191 -11.82 14.54 12.73
C LEU A 191 -12.83 13.72 13.56
N LEU A 192 -12.33 12.85 14.44
CA LEU A 192 -13.18 12.04 15.32
C LEU A 192 -14.02 12.89 16.29
N ALA A 193 -13.51 14.05 16.73
CA ALA A 193 -14.28 14.96 17.57
C ALA A 193 -15.42 15.61 16.76
N ALA A 194 -15.16 16.03 15.53
CA ALA A 194 -16.16 16.61 14.64
C ALA A 194 -17.26 15.60 14.27
N GLU A 195 -16.91 14.37 13.92
CA GLU A 195 -17.88 13.30 13.64
C GLU A 195 -18.79 13.00 14.84
N ARG A 196 -18.21 12.98 16.05
CA ARG A 196 -18.98 12.78 17.29
C ARG A 196 -19.93 13.93 17.58
N ALA A 197 -19.51 15.17 17.33
CA ALA A 197 -20.38 16.33 17.49
C ALA A 197 -21.57 16.26 16.53
N ASN A 198 -21.32 15.93 15.25
CA ASN A 198 -22.36 15.82 14.23
C ASN A 198 -23.30 14.62 14.44
N GLY A 199 -22.80 13.52 15.01
CA GLY A 199 -23.61 12.34 15.33
C GLY A 199 -24.44 12.44 16.61
N ALA A 200 -24.17 13.44 17.46
CA ALA A 200 -24.95 13.70 18.68
C ALA A 200 -26.14 14.65 18.44
N GLU A 201 -26.29 15.18 17.23
CA GLU A 201 -27.38 16.10 16.83
C GLU A 201 -28.52 15.41 16.04
N LEU A 202 -28.56 14.07 16.02
CA LEU A 202 -29.64 13.23 15.46
C LEU A 202 -30.29 12.36 16.55
#